data_AF-A0A3N5NA51-F1
#
_entry.id   AF-A0A3N5NA51-F1
#
_cell.length_a   1.000
_cell.length_b   1.000
_cell.length_c   1.000
_cell.angle_alpha   90.00
_cell.angle_beta   90.00
_cell.angle_gamma   90.00
#
_symmetry.space_group_name_H-M   'P 1'
#
loop_
_entity.id
_entity.type
_entity.pdbx_description
1 polymer ?
#
loop_
_entity_poly.entity_id
_entity_poly.type
_entity_poly.pdbx_seq_one_letter_code
_entity_poly.pdbx_strand_id
1 'polypeptide(L)'
;REGTCIDVHSKMMAVDDGWLRIGSANINNRSMGLDTECDVAIEAGGRQDVAHAIRTFRNKLLAEHLGATPEDVEREMGNQGSIRGAVTALRRPGRTLADLQVETYSDVTLSLAQLTDPEQAVGIDQLVSLFSYGLQYHAVPRQLRKALPYVAIAGGLFVLWRFTPLRNVLRRSVAGAAAAKLWSRLVR
;
A
#
# COMPACT_ATOMS: atom_id res chain seq x y z
N ARG A 1 -15.78 4.52 -31.20
CA ARG A 1 -16.06 5.47 -30.09
C ARG A 1 -14.71 5.90 -29.55
N GLU A 2 -14.35 7.17 -29.73
CA GLU A 2 -13.19 7.73 -29.05
C GLU A 2 -13.45 7.73 -27.54
N GLY A 3 -12.45 7.34 -26.74
CA GLY A 3 -12.51 7.43 -25.28
C GLY A 3 -13.09 6.23 -24.51
N THR A 4 -13.30 5.06 -25.13
CA THR A 4 -13.61 3.84 -24.34
C THR A 4 -12.33 3.12 -23.96
N CYS A 5 -12.01 3.08 -22.66
CA CYS A 5 -10.90 2.30 -22.13
C CYS A 5 -11.15 0.80 -22.36
N ILE A 6 -10.12 0.05 -22.76
CA ILE A 6 -10.15 -1.40 -22.81
C ILE A 6 -9.59 -1.89 -21.48
N ASP A 7 -10.43 -2.53 -20.67
CA ASP A 7 -9.98 -3.17 -19.44
C ASP A 7 -9.24 -4.48 -19.77
N VAL A 8 -7.94 -4.53 -19.46
CA VAL A 8 -7.10 -5.69 -19.70
C VAL A 8 -7.09 -6.56 -18.45
N HIS A 9 -8.05 -7.48 -18.37
CA HIS A 9 -8.16 -8.39 -17.23
C HIS A 9 -7.40 -9.72 -17.40
N SER A 10 -6.76 -9.94 -18.55
CA SER A 10 -6.02 -11.18 -18.84
C SER A 10 -4.78 -11.32 -17.95
N LYS A 11 -4.54 -12.52 -17.42
CA LYS A 11 -3.25 -12.90 -16.81
C LYS A 11 -2.67 -14.07 -17.59
N MET A 12 -1.81 -13.74 -18.54
CA MET A 12 -1.19 -14.73 -19.41
C MET A 12 0.26 -14.36 -19.70
N MET A 13 1.05 -15.36 -20.06
CA MET A 13 2.44 -15.19 -20.48
C MET A 13 2.75 -16.21 -21.57
N ALA A 14 3.37 -15.77 -22.66
CA ALA A 14 3.90 -16.65 -23.69
C ALA A 14 5.41 -16.41 -23.83
N VAL A 15 6.20 -17.48 -23.88
CA VAL A 15 7.67 -17.42 -23.95
C VAL A 15 8.15 -18.30 -25.10
N ASP A 16 8.87 -17.68 -26.05
CA ASP A 16 9.59 -18.33 -27.16
C ASP A 16 8.81 -19.41 -27.93
N ASP A 17 7.49 -19.29 -28.00
CA ASP A 17 6.57 -20.32 -28.52
C ASP A 17 6.61 -21.68 -27.77
N GLY A 18 7.50 -21.83 -26.78
CA GLY A 18 7.71 -23.07 -26.03
C GLY A 18 6.84 -23.19 -24.79
N TRP A 19 6.35 -22.06 -24.26
CA TRP A 19 5.56 -22.04 -23.05
C TRP A 19 4.43 -21.01 -23.10
N LEU A 20 3.26 -21.40 -22.62
CA LEU A 20 2.08 -20.53 -22.48
C LEU A 20 1.44 -20.77 -21.12
N ARG A 21 1.35 -19.72 -20.30
CA ARG A 21 0.55 -19.69 -19.07
C ARG A 21 -0.71 -18.88 -19.28
N ILE A 22 -1.83 -19.41 -18.82
CA ILE A 22 -3.09 -18.68 -18.70
C ILE A 22 -3.67 -19.03 -17.34
N GLY A 23 -4.11 -18.02 -16.59
CA GLY A 23 -4.74 -18.27 -15.30
C GLY A 23 -5.28 -17.03 -14.62
N SER A 24 -5.46 -17.14 -13.31
CA SER A 24 -6.00 -16.07 -12.48
C SER A 24 -4.92 -15.23 -11.80
N ALA A 25 -3.69 -15.75 -11.64
CA ALA A 25 -2.64 -15.07 -10.91
C ALA A 25 -2.11 -13.82 -11.66
N ASN A 26 -2.27 -12.65 -11.04
CA ASN A 26 -1.69 -11.38 -11.50
C ASN A 26 -0.19 -11.34 -11.20
N ILE A 27 0.55 -10.45 -11.88
CA ILE A 27 1.97 -10.18 -11.55
C ILE A 27 2.02 -9.16 -10.41
N ASN A 28 1.61 -9.60 -9.22
CA ASN A 28 1.66 -8.84 -7.99
C ASN A 28 1.92 -9.79 -6.80
N ASN A 29 2.33 -9.22 -5.68
CA ASN A 29 2.71 -10.00 -4.50
C ASN A 29 1.52 -10.79 -3.94
N ARG A 30 0.32 -10.20 -3.99
CA ARG A 30 -0.90 -10.84 -3.48
C ARG A 30 -1.23 -12.15 -4.21
N SER A 31 -1.28 -12.15 -5.54
CA SER A 31 -1.55 -13.36 -6.33
C SER A 31 -0.41 -14.39 -6.25
N MET A 32 0.83 -13.95 -5.97
CA MET A 32 1.99 -14.85 -5.90
C MET A 32 2.21 -15.47 -4.51
N GLY A 33 1.67 -14.87 -3.44
CA GLY A 33 1.94 -15.31 -2.07
C GLY A 33 0.72 -15.49 -1.15
N LEU A 34 -0.43 -14.90 -1.48
CA LEU A 34 -1.57 -14.79 -0.55
C LEU A 34 -2.87 -15.34 -1.10
N ASP A 35 -3.25 -14.90 -2.30
CA ASP A 35 -4.53 -15.29 -2.88
C ASP A 35 -4.47 -16.75 -3.39
N THR A 36 -5.61 -17.42 -3.37
CA THR A 36 -5.74 -18.74 -4.00
C THR A 36 -5.95 -18.55 -5.49
N GLU A 37 -4.95 -18.94 -6.28
CA GLU A 37 -4.95 -18.79 -7.72
C GLU A 37 -4.95 -20.15 -8.44
N CYS A 38 -5.38 -20.17 -9.70
CA CYS A 38 -5.32 -21.34 -10.55
C CYS A 38 -4.79 -20.96 -11.93
N ASP A 39 -3.70 -21.61 -12.32
CA ASP A 39 -3.04 -21.40 -13.59
C ASP A 39 -2.88 -22.72 -14.34
N VAL A 40 -2.97 -22.64 -15.66
CA VAL A 40 -2.63 -23.73 -16.57
C VAL A 40 -1.41 -23.32 -17.38
N ALA A 41 -0.41 -24.20 -17.41
CA ALA A 41 0.77 -24.07 -18.24
C ALA A 41 0.73 -25.12 -19.37
N ILE A 42 0.96 -24.66 -20.59
CA ILE A 42 1.12 -25.48 -21.78
C ILE A 42 2.57 -25.36 -22.21
N GLU A 43 3.27 -26.50 -22.24
CA GLU A 43 4.66 -26.59 -22.67
C GLU A 43 4.75 -27.37 -23.99
N ALA A 44 5.51 -26.84 -24.95
CA ALA A 44 5.72 -27.51 -26.21
C ALA A 44 6.57 -28.77 -26.06
N GLY A 45 7.61 -28.75 -25.20
CA GLY A 45 8.47 -29.92 -24.97
C GLY A 45 9.08 -30.52 -26.25
N GLY A 46 9.40 -29.66 -27.23
CA GLY A 46 9.91 -30.07 -28.55
C GLY A 46 8.83 -30.47 -29.58
N ARG A 47 7.55 -30.54 -29.19
CA ARG A 47 6.43 -30.77 -30.11
C ARG A 47 6.13 -29.55 -30.96
N GLN A 48 6.40 -29.66 -32.25
CA GLN A 48 6.21 -28.59 -33.23
C GLN A 48 4.75 -28.14 -33.36
N ASP A 49 3.79 -29.07 -33.23
CA ASP A 49 2.36 -28.77 -33.30
C ASP A 49 1.89 -27.91 -32.11
N VAL A 50 2.40 -28.18 -30.91
CA VAL A 50 2.10 -27.38 -29.71
C VAL A 50 2.77 -26.01 -29.78
N ALA A 51 4.04 -25.96 -30.19
CA ALA A 51 4.74 -24.69 -30.39
C ALA A 51 4.02 -23.80 -31.41
N HIS A 52 3.55 -24.40 -32.51
CA HIS A 52 2.74 -23.71 -33.50
C HIS A 52 1.43 -23.17 -32.90
N ALA A 53 0.73 -23.95 -32.06
CA ALA A 53 -0.49 -23.49 -31.41
C ALA A 53 -0.24 -22.28 -30.48
N ILE A 54 0.83 -22.31 -29.67
CA ILE A 54 1.23 -21.21 -28.78
C ILE A 54 1.54 -19.95 -29.60
N ARG A 55 2.33 -20.11 -30.67
CA ARG A 55 2.67 -19.05 -31.62
C ARG A 55 1.42 -18.41 -32.23
N THR A 56 0.51 -19.23 -32.75
CA THR A 56 -0.73 -18.77 -33.37
C THR A 56 -1.60 -18.01 -32.36
N PHE A 57 -1.68 -18.50 -31.12
CA PHE A 57 -2.40 -17.81 -30.05
C PHE A 57 -1.81 -16.42 -29.77
N ARG A 58 -0.49 -16.31 -29.59
CA ARG A 58 0.22 -15.03 -29.42
C ARG A 58 -0.05 -14.08 -30.59
N ASN A 59 0.09 -14.56 -31.83
CA ASN A 59 -0.09 -13.72 -33.02
C ASN A 59 -1.51 -13.17 -33.13
N LYS A 60 -2.53 -13.95 -32.76
CA LYS A 60 -3.92 -13.49 -32.73
C LYS A 60 -4.11 -12.31 -31.78
N LEU A 61 -3.56 -12.39 -30.56
CA LEU A 61 -3.65 -11.30 -29.58
C LEU A 61 -2.89 -10.05 -30.05
N LEU A 62 -1.67 -10.21 -30.56
CA LEU A 62 -0.90 -9.08 -31.11
C LEU A 62 -1.62 -8.44 -32.29
N ALA A 63 -2.16 -9.24 -33.21
CA ALA A 63 -2.92 -8.78 -34.35
C ALA A 63 -4.13 -7.96 -33.90
N GLU A 64 -4.87 -8.43 -32.90
CA GLU A 64 -5.99 -7.69 -32.33
C GLU A 64 -5.57 -6.30 -31.81
N HIS A 65 -4.50 -6.22 -31.01
CA HIS A 65 -4.02 -4.96 -30.45
C HIS A 65 -3.33 -4.02 -31.45
N LEU A 66 -2.83 -4.56 -32.57
CA LEU A 66 -2.21 -3.80 -33.66
C LEU A 66 -3.19 -3.49 -34.81
N GLY A 67 -4.44 -3.95 -34.69
CA GLY A 67 -5.44 -3.87 -35.77
C GLY A 67 -5.05 -4.64 -37.04
N ALA A 68 -4.16 -5.64 -36.93
CA ALA A 68 -3.55 -6.39 -38.03
C ALA A 68 -4.20 -7.77 -38.22
N THR A 69 -3.71 -8.52 -39.20
CA THR A 69 -4.01 -9.95 -39.32
C THR A 69 -2.93 -10.78 -38.61
N PRO A 70 -3.25 -11.98 -38.09
CA PRO A 70 -2.25 -12.90 -37.54
C PRO A 70 -1.13 -13.23 -38.53
N GLU A 71 -1.44 -13.28 -39.83
CA GLU A 71 -0.51 -13.52 -40.92
C GLU A 71 0.48 -12.35 -41.10
N ASP A 72 0.02 -11.10 -40.94
CA ASP A 72 0.90 -9.94 -40.92
C ASP A 72 1.88 -9.99 -39.75
N VAL A 73 1.40 -10.38 -38.57
CA VAL A 73 2.26 -10.55 -37.38
C VAL A 73 3.29 -11.64 -37.61
N GLU A 74 2.89 -12.82 -38.12
CA GLU A 74 3.84 -13.90 -38.41
C GLU A 74 4.91 -13.47 -39.40
N ARG A 75 4.51 -12.77 -40.48
CA ARG A 75 5.44 -12.26 -41.50
C ARG A 75 6.45 -11.28 -40.88
N GLU A 76 6.00 -10.29 -40.12
CA GLU A 76 6.91 -9.31 -39.53
C GLU A 76 7.76 -9.90 -38.39
N MET A 77 7.25 -10.88 -37.64
CA MET A 77 8.07 -11.65 -36.69
C MET A 77 9.23 -12.34 -37.40
N GLY A 78 8.99 -12.95 -38.56
CA GLY A 78 10.03 -13.57 -39.40
C GLY A 78 11.02 -12.56 -39.98
N ASN A 79 10.54 -11.43 -40.50
CA ASN A 79 11.38 -10.39 -41.11
C ASN A 79 12.29 -9.69 -40.08
N GLN A 80 11.75 -9.39 -38.90
CA GLN A 80 12.42 -8.54 -37.90
C GLN A 80 13.18 -9.35 -36.84
N GLY A 81 12.91 -10.66 -36.72
CA GLY A 81 13.54 -11.57 -35.76
C GLY A 81 13.23 -11.26 -34.30
N SER A 82 12.29 -10.36 -34.00
CA SER A 82 11.91 -9.99 -32.64
C SER A 82 10.49 -9.43 -32.56
N ILE A 83 9.83 -9.64 -31.41
CA ILE A 83 8.49 -9.09 -31.14
C ILE A 83 8.48 -7.56 -31.16
N ARG A 84 9.53 -6.92 -30.63
CA ARG A 84 9.64 -5.46 -30.65
C ARG A 84 9.74 -4.94 -32.08
N GLY A 85 10.56 -5.59 -32.92
CA GLY A 85 10.68 -5.23 -34.34
C GLY A 85 9.36 -5.38 -35.08
N ALA A 86 8.67 -6.51 -34.89
CA ALA A 86 7.37 -6.76 -35.51
C ALA A 86 6.30 -5.75 -35.07
N VAL A 87 6.21 -5.46 -33.77
CA VAL A 87 5.30 -4.44 -33.22
C VAL A 87 5.60 -3.08 -33.85
N THR A 88 6.87 -2.66 -33.91
CA THR A 88 7.28 -1.39 -34.52
C THR A 88 6.92 -1.33 -36.01
N ALA A 89 7.17 -2.39 -36.77
CA ALA A 89 6.87 -2.47 -38.19
C ALA A 89 5.36 -2.41 -38.48
N LEU A 90 4.53 -2.92 -37.56
CA LEU A 90 3.07 -2.97 -37.69
C LEU A 90 2.35 -1.75 -37.07
N ARG A 91 3.08 -0.77 -36.53
CA ARG A 91 2.48 0.47 -36.00
C ARG A 91 1.78 1.23 -37.13
N ARG A 92 0.53 1.65 -36.87
CA ARG A 92 -0.28 2.43 -37.81
C ARG A 92 -1.21 3.41 -37.08
N PRO A 93 -1.77 4.42 -37.77
CA PRO A 93 -2.85 5.23 -37.22
C PRO A 93 -4.03 4.37 -36.76
N GLY A 94 -4.64 4.72 -35.62
CA GLY A 94 -5.77 3.99 -35.05
C GLY A 94 -5.34 3.04 -33.92
N ARG A 95 -5.80 1.78 -33.98
CA ARG A 95 -5.52 0.76 -32.95
C ARG A 95 -4.08 0.25 -33.10
N THR A 96 -3.21 0.61 -32.16
CA THR A 96 -1.81 0.21 -32.16
C THR A 96 -1.26 0.12 -30.73
N LEU A 97 -0.16 -0.60 -30.58
CA LEU A 97 0.65 -0.59 -29.36
C LEU A 97 1.63 0.59 -29.41
N ALA A 98 1.71 1.33 -28.31
CA ALA A 98 2.61 2.46 -28.11
C ALA A 98 3.60 2.17 -26.99
N ASP A 99 4.70 2.91 -26.96
CA ASP A 99 5.69 2.78 -25.89
C ASP A 99 5.11 3.30 -24.58
N LEU A 100 5.17 2.46 -23.54
CA LEU A 100 4.73 2.84 -22.20
C LEU A 100 5.66 3.93 -21.68
N GLN A 101 5.11 5.12 -21.45
CA GLN A 101 5.81 6.19 -20.76
C GLN A 101 5.82 5.84 -19.27
N VAL A 102 6.99 5.46 -18.76
CA VAL A 102 7.15 5.15 -17.34
C VAL A 102 7.28 6.47 -16.57
N GLU A 103 6.30 6.77 -15.75
CA GLU A 103 6.39 7.89 -14.82
C GLU A 103 7.33 7.55 -13.66
N THR A 104 8.17 8.51 -13.27
CA THR A 104 8.97 8.39 -12.07
C THR A 104 8.11 8.76 -10.87
N TYR A 105 7.84 7.79 -10.00
CA TYR A 105 7.11 8.02 -8.76
C TYR A 105 8.07 8.41 -7.61
N SER A 106 7.59 9.21 -6.66
CA SER A 106 8.36 9.55 -5.47
C SER A 106 8.47 8.34 -4.52
N ASP A 107 9.49 8.34 -3.66
CA ASP A 107 9.70 7.28 -2.66
C ASP A 107 8.47 7.08 -1.75
N VAL A 108 7.75 8.17 -1.45
CA VAL A 108 6.51 8.11 -0.66
C VAL A 108 5.42 7.35 -1.40
N THR A 109 5.23 7.62 -2.70
CA THR A 109 4.25 6.92 -3.54
C THR A 109 4.60 5.44 -3.66
N LEU A 110 5.88 5.11 -3.87
CA LEU A 110 6.35 3.72 -3.93
C LEU A 110 6.11 3.00 -2.59
N SER A 111 6.39 3.67 -1.47
CA SER A 111 6.13 3.12 -0.12
C SER A 111 4.64 2.86 0.13
N LEU A 112 3.76 3.76 -0.34
CA LEU A 112 2.31 3.55 -0.25
C LEU A 112 1.83 2.41 -1.15
N ALA A 113 2.40 2.26 -2.35
CA ALA A 113 2.08 1.14 -3.23
C ALA A 113 2.44 -0.21 -2.60
N GLN A 114 3.58 -0.32 -1.93
CA GLN A 114 3.99 -1.52 -1.19
C GLN A 114 3.02 -1.89 -0.06
N LEU A 115 2.38 -0.90 0.58
CA LEU A 115 1.32 -1.17 1.56
C LEU A 115 0.09 -1.83 0.93
N THR A 116 -0.22 -1.50 -0.32
CA THR A 116 -1.40 -2.03 -1.04
C THR A 116 -1.18 -3.43 -1.62
N ASP A 117 0.08 -3.82 -1.84
CA ASP A 117 0.49 -5.12 -2.39
C ASP A 117 1.62 -5.77 -1.56
N PRO A 118 1.34 -6.21 -0.31
CA PRO A 118 2.34 -6.79 0.57
C PRO A 118 2.75 -8.21 0.11
N GLU A 119 4.02 -8.56 0.27
CA GLU A 119 4.57 -9.91 -0.02
C GLU A 119 3.98 -11.02 0.86
N GLN A 120 3.53 -10.68 2.07
CA GLN A 120 2.99 -11.63 3.04
C GLN A 120 1.74 -11.06 3.73
N ALA A 121 0.96 -11.93 4.36
CA ALA A 121 -0.23 -11.53 5.11
C ALA A 121 0.21 -10.63 6.25
N VAL A 122 -0.25 -9.36 6.22
CA VAL A 122 0.17 -8.39 7.22
C VAL A 122 -0.52 -8.72 8.54
N GLY A 123 0.26 -9.20 9.51
CA GLY A 123 -0.19 -9.37 10.88
C GLY A 123 -0.52 -8.02 11.54
N ILE A 124 -1.40 -8.04 12.54
CA ILE A 124 -1.77 -6.83 13.29
C ILE A 124 -0.52 -6.19 13.94
N ASP A 125 0.45 -7.01 14.34
CA ASP A 125 1.76 -6.60 14.86
C ASP A 125 2.59 -5.81 13.83
N GLN A 126 2.58 -6.24 12.56
CA GLN A 126 3.26 -5.52 11.48
C GLN A 126 2.55 -4.21 11.13
N LEU A 127 1.21 -4.19 11.09
CA LEU A 127 0.45 -2.93 10.93
C LEU A 127 0.80 -1.94 12.03
N VAL A 128 0.83 -2.37 13.29
CA VAL A 128 1.24 -1.53 14.42
C VAL A 128 2.65 -1.01 14.22
N SER A 129 3.60 -1.83 13.76
CA SER A 129 4.97 -1.37 13.49
C SER A 129 5.03 -0.32 12.37
N LEU A 130 4.28 -0.50 11.28
CA LEU A 130 4.23 0.44 10.15
C LEU A 130 3.65 1.80 10.55
N PHE A 131 2.54 1.80 11.29
CA PHE A 131 1.95 3.03 11.82
C PHE A 131 2.81 3.65 12.93
N SER A 132 3.58 2.85 13.66
CA SER A 132 4.52 3.35 14.68
C SER A 132 5.81 3.95 14.09
N TYR A 133 6.17 3.63 12.85
CA TYR A 133 7.37 4.19 12.21
C TYR A 133 7.23 5.71 11.97
N GLY A 134 6.00 6.20 11.78
CA GLY A 134 5.68 7.63 11.71
C GLY A 134 5.38 8.30 13.05
N LEU A 135 4.93 7.52 14.04
CA LEU A 135 4.87 7.97 15.43
C LEU A 135 6.24 7.72 16.05
N GLN A 136 7.22 8.58 15.75
CA GLN A 136 8.42 8.67 16.57
C GLN A 136 7.97 8.74 18.02
N TYR A 137 8.08 7.62 18.73
CA TYR A 137 7.85 7.54 20.15
C TYR A 137 9.02 8.31 20.75
N HIS A 138 8.90 9.63 20.76
CA HIS A 138 9.77 10.49 21.50
C HIS A 138 9.63 9.98 22.91
N ALA A 139 10.62 9.22 23.36
CA ALA A 139 10.72 8.78 24.74
C ALA A 139 10.41 10.01 25.56
N VAL A 140 9.31 9.94 26.35
CA VAL A 140 8.84 11.07 27.16
C VAL A 140 10.07 11.72 27.76
N PRO A 141 10.39 12.99 27.40
CA PRO A 141 11.70 13.55 27.68
C PRO A 141 11.98 13.35 29.16
N ARG A 142 13.20 12.96 29.52
CA ARG A 142 13.58 12.55 30.88
C ARG A 142 13.14 13.56 31.94
N GLN A 143 12.97 14.83 31.54
CA GLN A 143 12.43 15.93 32.34
C GLN A 143 10.93 15.78 32.66
N LEU A 144 10.09 15.33 31.73
CA LEU A 144 8.65 15.12 31.95
C LEU A 144 8.37 13.89 32.83
N ARG A 145 9.26 12.87 32.84
CA ARG A 145 9.22 11.81 33.86
C ARG A 145 9.42 12.34 35.29
N LYS A 146 10.16 13.45 35.47
CA LYS A 146 10.29 14.10 36.78
C LYS A 146 8.99 14.79 37.21
N ALA A 147 8.06 15.08 36.28
CA ALA A 147 6.76 15.68 36.59
C ALA A 147 5.74 14.66 37.12
N LEU A 148 5.94 13.37 36.82
CA LEU A 148 5.04 12.27 37.21
C LEU A 148 4.70 12.22 38.73
N PRO A 149 5.68 12.33 39.66
CA PRO A 149 5.36 12.34 41.10
C PRO A 149 4.53 13.56 41.49
N TYR A 150 4.76 14.73 40.89
CA TYR A 150 3.99 15.93 41.20
C TYR A 150 2.55 15.84 40.72
N VAL A 151 2.33 15.25 39.53
CA VAL A 151 0.97 14.99 39.02
C VAL A 151 0.25 13.96 39.90
N ALA A 152 0.95 12.90 40.33
CA ALA A 152 0.38 11.91 41.23
C ALA A 152 0.04 12.51 42.61
N ILE A 153 0.90 13.38 43.15
CA ILE A 153 0.66 14.11 44.40
C ILE A 153 -0.54 15.05 44.25
N ALA A 154 -0.61 15.82 43.16
CA ALA A 154 -1.72 16.74 42.90
C ALA A 154 -3.04 15.98 42.74
N GLY A 155 -3.04 14.85 42.03
CA GLY A 155 -4.20 13.96 41.91
C GLY A 155 -4.60 13.36 43.27
N GLY A 156 -3.63 12.91 44.06
CA GLY A 156 -3.87 12.39 45.41
C GLY A 156 -4.45 13.44 46.35
N LEU A 157 -3.91 14.66 46.34
CA LEU A 157 -4.44 15.80 47.09
C LEU A 157 -5.85 16.19 46.62
N PHE A 158 -6.11 16.14 45.31
CA PHE A 158 -7.44 16.37 44.76
C PHE A 158 -8.45 15.32 45.22
N VAL A 159 -8.07 14.04 45.20
CA VAL A 159 -8.90 12.93 45.69
C VAL A 159 -9.15 13.07 47.20
N LEU A 160 -8.10 13.33 47.99
CA LEU A 160 -8.20 13.63 49.42
C LEU A 160 -9.16 14.80 49.64
N TRP A 161 -9.00 15.91 48.92
CA TRP A 161 -9.88 17.07 49.04
C TRP A 161 -11.34 16.78 48.67
N ARG A 162 -11.57 15.97 47.62
CA ARG A 162 -12.90 15.65 47.10
C ARG A 162 -13.66 14.61 47.95
N PHE A 163 -12.94 13.65 48.53
CA PHE A 163 -13.53 12.46 49.17
C PHE A 163 -13.28 12.35 50.67
N THR A 164 -12.39 13.14 51.28
CA THR A 164 -12.22 13.20 52.75
C THR A 164 -12.77 14.51 53.33
N PRO A 165 -13.12 14.56 54.64
CA PRO A 165 -13.68 15.76 55.26
C PRO A 165 -12.63 16.83 55.58
N LEU A 166 -11.46 16.85 54.89
CA LEU A 166 -10.47 17.93 55.03
C LEU A 166 -11.05 19.31 54.68
N ARG A 167 -12.03 19.37 53.77
CA ARG A 167 -12.81 20.60 53.51
C ARG A 167 -13.52 21.15 54.75
N ASN A 168 -13.87 20.29 55.71
CA ASN A 168 -14.62 20.66 56.91
C ASN A 168 -13.69 21.09 58.06
N VAL A 169 -12.46 20.56 58.12
CA VAL A 169 -11.47 20.90 59.16
C VAL A 169 -10.88 22.28 58.94
N LEU A 170 -10.53 22.63 57.70
CA LEU A 170 -10.05 23.98 57.34
C LEU A 170 -11.12 25.06 57.52
N ARG A 171 -12.41 24.71 57.37
CA ARG A 171 -13.52 25.64 57.62
C ARG A 171 -13.78 25.87 59.12
N ARG A 172 -13.40 24.92 59.99
CA ARG A 172 -13.56 25.05 61.45
C ARG A 172 -12.39 25.75 62.13
N SER A 173 -11.19 25.77 61.55
CA SER A 173 -10.01 26.42 62.17
C SER A 173 -9.68 27.82 61.61
N VAL A 174 -10.13 28.18 60.40
CA VAL A 174 -9.80 29.48 59.79
C VAL A 174 -10.98 30.48 59.83
N ALA A 175 -12.20 30.06 60.14
CA ALA A 175 -13.37 30.94 60.16
C ALA A 175 -13.47 31.89 61.38
N GLY A 176 -12.56 31.82 62.36
CA GLY A 176 -12.59 32.70 63.55
C GLY A 176 -11.34 33.56 63.78
N ALA A 177 -10.13 33.06 63.45
CA ALA A 177 -8.90 33.69 63.94
C ALA A 177 -8.17 34.58 62.91
N ALA A 178 -8.30 34.31 61.60
CA ALA A 178 -7.57 35.07 60.57
C ALA A 178 -8.28 36.37 60.18
N ALA A 179 -9.61 36.37 60.09
CA ALA A 179 -10.39 37.55 59.71
C ALA A 179 -10.37 38.66 60.79
N ALA A 180 -10.42 38.30 62.08
CA ALA A 180 -10.37 39.26 63.18
C ALA A 180 -8.99 39.93 63.32
N LYS A 181 -7.91 39.17 63.08
CA LYS A 181 -6.52 39.67 63.21
C LYS A 181 -6.09 40.57 62.04
N LEU A 182 -6.74 40.43 60.87
CA LEU A 182 -6.52 41.29 59.72
C LEU A 182 -7.31 42.60 59.83
N TRP A 183 -8.57 42.55 60.31
CA TRP A 183 -9.42 43.75 60.47
C TRP A 183 -8.87 44.72 61.52
N SER A 184 -8.33 44.21 62.64
CA SER A 184 -7.73 45.06 63.68
C SER A 184 -6.41 45.74 63.28
N ARG A 185 -5.78 45.31 62.17
CA ARG A 185 -4.56 45.92 61.63
C ARG A 185 -4.83 46.96 60.54
N LEU A 186 -6.06 47.04 60.02
CA LEU A 186 -6.45 47.96 58.95
C LEU A 186 -7.27 49.16 59.43
N VAL A 187 -7.70 49.19 60.70
CA VAL A 187 -8.51 50.28 61.31
C VAL A 187 -7.71 51.03 62.40
N ARG A 188 -6.38 51.14 62.24
CA ARG A 188 -5.54 52.11 62.97
C ARG A 188 -4.68 52.87 61.98
#